data_AF-A0A2S2CT09-F1
#
_entry.id   AF-A0A2S2CT09-F1
#
_cell.length_a   1.000
_cell.length_b   1.000
_cell.length_c   1.000
_cell.angle_alpha   90.00
_cell.angle_beta   90.00
_cell.angle_gamma   90.00
#
_symmetry.space_group_name_H-M   'P 1'
#
loop_
_entity.id
_entity.type
_entity.pdbx_description
1 polymer ?
#
loop_
_entity_poly.entity_id
_entity_poly.type
_entity_poly.pdbx_seq_one_letter_code
_entity_poly.pdbx_strand_id
1 'polypeptide(L)'
;MEGRLYRHGRASAGDAGQRLAVQRGRRPDPVPEPVRCPAGAAQPRHRDGARGLPDYFRALGNGSRVVAPDARTHPATRGFTESYFEPNDVHSLLDMIVAAGNAPVGILCCEQCGAGREWTAADLSYAQAIAVLIGDVLTGRTDPGI
;
A
#
# COMPACT_ATOMS: atom_id res chain seq x y z
N MET A 1 -10.73 -29.89 26.27
CA MET A 1 -9.28 -29.63 26.24
C MET A 1 -9.11 -28.12 26.06
N GLU A 2 -9.47 -27.37 27.09
CA GLU A 2 -8.57 -26.68 28.04
C GLU A 2 -8.08 -25.32 27.53
N GLY A 3 -8.93 -24.29 27.68
CA GLY A 3 -8.55 -22.88 27.59
C GLY A 3 -8.41 -22.30 28.99
N ARG A 4 -7.18 -21.96 29.37
CA ARG A 4 -6.77 -21.51 30.71
C ARG A 4 -7.26 -20.07 30.94
N LEU A 5 -8.16 -19.89 31.91
CA LEU A 5 -8.63 -18.59 32.42
C LEU A 5 -7.49 -17.88 33.17
N TYR A 6 -7.04 -16.72 32.67
CA TYR A 6 -6.24 -15.79 33.46
C TYR A 6 -7.18 -14.77 34.13
N ARG A 7 -7.31 -14.87 35.46
CA ARG A 7 -7.91 -13.82 36.32
C ARG A 7 -6.80 -13.15 37.12
N HIS A 8 -6.66 -11.84 36.96
CA HIS A 8 -6.09 -10.99 37.99
C HIS A 8 -6.92 -9.71 38.16
N GLY A 9 -7.23 -9.40 39.42
CA GLY A 9 -7.62 -8.06 39.90
C GLY A 9 -9.10 -7.67 39.85
N ARG A 10 -9.80 -7.78 40.99
CA ARG A 10 -10.88 -6.84 41.42
C ARG A 10 -10.17 -5.66 42.13
N ALA A 11 -10.60 -4.40 42.15
CA ALA A 11 -11.75 -3.66 41.63
C ALA A 11 -11.45 -2.15 41.80
N SER A 12 -12.09 -1.27 41.03
CA SER A 12 -12.64 0.01 41.56
C SER A 12 -13.73 0.54 40.64
N ALA A 13 -14.64 1.30 41.24
CA ALA A 13 -15.92 1.73 40.71
C ALA A 13 -15.81 2.83 39.64
N GLY A 14 -16.83 2.87 38.78
CA GLY A 14 -17.18 4.05 37.98
C GLY A 14 -16.51 4.12 36.61
N ASP A 15 -16.99 3.31 35.66
CA ASP A 15 -17.09 3.80 34.29
C ASP A 15 -18.20 3.04 33.56
N ALA A 16 -19.03 3.77 32.81
CA ALA A 16 -20.06 3.19 31.97
C ALA A 16 -19.36 2.48 30.81
N GLY A 17 -19.01 1.21 31.01
CA GLY A 17 -18.29 0.40 30.04
C GLY A 17 -19.04 0.31 28.72
N GLN A 18 -18.62 1.10 27.73
CA GLN A 18 -18.98 0.88 26.34
C GLN A 18 -18.46 -0.51 25.96
N ARG A 19 -19.37 -1.47 25.82
CA ARG A 19 -19.07 -2.75 25.18
C ARG A 19 -18.94 -2.49 23.68
N LEU A 20 -17.70 -2.36 23.20
CA LEU A 20 -17.42 -2.38 21.77
C LEU A 20 -17.72 -3.80 21.26
N ALA A 21 -18.92 -4.00 20.68
CA ALA A 21 -19.26 -5.22 19.98
C ALA A 21 -18.69 -5.14 18.57
N VAL A 22 -17.62 -5.90 18.30
CA VAL A 22 -17.15 -6.12 16.92
C VAL A 22 -18.18 -7.02 16.23
N GLN A 23 -19.11 -6.42 15.48
CA GLN A 23 -19.96 -7.17 14.58
C GLN A 23 -19.05 -7.80 13.51
N ARG A 24 -19.08 -9.13 13.38
CA ARG A 24 -18.42 -9.80 12.26
C ARG A 24 -19.14 -9.31 11.00
N GLY A 25 -18.48 -8.43 10.24
CA GLY A 25 -18.95 -8.04 8.92
C GLY A 25 -19.25 -9.29 8.10
N ARG A 26 -20.27 -9.22 7.24
CA ARG A 26 -20.57 -10.22 6.21
C ARG A 26 -19.25 -10.63 5.55
N ARG A 27 -19.02 -11.94 5.36
CA ARG A 27 -17.82 -12.39 4.63
C ARG A 27 -17.81 -11.64 3.29
N PRO A 28 -16.71 -10.96 2.94
CA PRO A 28 -16.59 -10.40 1.60
C PRO A 28 -16.75 -11.52 0.58
N ASP A 29 -17.29 -11.18 -0.59
CA ASP A 29 -17.36 -12.11 -1.71
C ASP A 29 -15.97 -12.70 -1.97
N PRO A 30 -15.89 -13.96 -2.44
CA PRO A 30 -14.61 -14.57 -2.76
C PRO A 30 -13.85 -13.67 -3.73
N VAL A 31 -12.70 -13.17 -3.27
CA VAL A 31 -11.75 -12.45 -4.13
C VAL A 31 -11.37 -13.43 -5.25
N PRO A 32 -11.47 -13.03 -6.53
CA PRO A 32 -10.98 -13.85 -7.62
C PRO A 32 -9.51 -14.24 -7.36
N GLU A 33 -9.12 -15.44 -7.81
CA GLU A 33 -7.72 -15.91 -7.73
C GLU A 33 -6.78 -14.78 -8.15
N PRO A 34 -5.74 -14.46 -7.35
CA PRO A 34 -4.87 -13.33 -7.64
C PRO A 34 -4.21 -13.57 -8.99
N VAL A 35 -4.46 -12.65 -9.94
CA VAL A 35 -3.71 -12.61 -11.18
C VAL A 35 -2.26 -12.34 -10.78
N ARG A 36 -1.43 -13.38 -10.80
CA ARG A 36 -0.01 -13.24 -10.49
C ARG A 36 0.62 -12.48 -11.64
N CYS A 37 1.02 -11.24 -11.38
CA CYS A 37 2.04 -10.61 -12.21
C CYS A 37 3.25 -11.55 -12.23
N PRO A 38 3.82 -11.87 -13.40
CA PRO A 38 5.02 -12.69 -13.46
C PRO A 38 6.08 -12.01 -12.59
N ALA A 39 6.63 -12.74 -11.62
CA ALA A 39 7.74 -12.24 -10.80
C ALA A 39 8.95 -12.07 -11.73
N GLY A 40 9.13 -10.88 -12.31
CA GLY A 40 9.94 -10.76 -13.52
C GLY A 40 10.68 -9.45 -13.74
N ALA A 41 10.11 -8.30 -13.39
CA ALA A 41 10.85 -7.06 -13.48
C ALA A 41 11.08 -6.48 -12.08
N ALA A 42 12.33 -6.52 -11.64
CA ALA A 42 12.78 -5.50 -10.71
C ALA A 42 12.42 -4.17 -11.37
N GLN A 43 11.54 -3.38 -10.71
CA GLN A 43 11.36 -1.98 -11.08
C GLN A 43 12.75 -1.38 -11.31
N PRO A 44 12.99 -0.65 -12.42
CA PRO A 44 14.33 -0.19 -12.74
C PRO A 44 14.92 0.46 -11.50
N ARG A 45 16.08 -0.02 -11.04
CA ARG A 45 16.77 0.63 -9.93
C ARG A 45 17.20 1.99 -10.45
N HIS A 46 16.36 3.00 -10.25
CA HIS A 46 16.59 4.36 -10.70
C HIS A 46 17.70 4.96 -9.85
N ARG A 47 18.95 4.60 -10.19
CA ARG A 47 20.18 5.15 -9.60
C ARG A 47 20.27 6.66 -9.84
N ASP A 48 19.57 7.14 -10.87
CA ASP A 48 19.43 8.54 -11.23
C ASP A 48 17.98 8.98 -10.96
N GLY A 49 17.70 9.36 -9.71
CA GLY A 49 16.39 9.89 -9.32
C GLY A 49 15.88 11.00 -10.24
N ALA A 50 14.56 11.13 -10.35
CA ALA A 50 13.79 12.18 -11.03
C ALA A 50 14.05 12.43 -12.54
N ARG A 51 15.21 12.05 -13.10
CA ARG A 51 15.62 12.42 -14.48
C ARG A 51 14.94 11.60 -15.57
N GLY A 52 14.61 10.34 -15.31
CA GLY A 52 13.93 9.48 -16.29
C GLY A 52 12.42 9.61 -16.32
N LEU A 53 11.80 10.02 -15.20
CA LEU A 53 10.35 9.94 -14.99
C LEU A 53 9.83 11.16 -14.19
N PRO A 54 10.00 12.39 -14.71
CA PRO A 54 9.68 13.61 -13.97
C PRO A 54 8.20 13.72 -13.60
N ASP A 55 7.30 13.28 -14.49
CA ASP A 55 5.85 13.34 -14.24
C ASP A 55 5.41 12.37 -13.14
N TYR A 56 6.06 11.19 -13.05
CA TYR A 56 5.84 10.22 -11.99
C TYR A 56 6.20 10.77 -10.61
N PHE A 57 7.44 11.25 -10.46
CA PHE A 57 7.91 11.78 -9.18
C PHE A 57 7.20 13.10 -8.80
N ARG A 58 6.79 13.91 -9.79
CA ARG A 58 5.95 15.09 -9.53
C ARG A 58 4.58 14.69 -8.98
N ALA A 59 3.93 13.67 -9.54
CA ALA A 59 2.64 13.19 -9.06
C ALA A 59 2.74 12.67 -7.61
N LEU A 60 3.79 11.90 -7.31
CA LEU A 60 4.07 11.43 -5.96
C LEU A 60 4.35 12.58 -4.98
N GLY A 61 5.12 13.59 -5.39
CA GLY A 61 5.43 14.76 -4.56
C GLY A 61 4.21 15.62 -4.20
N ASN A 62 3.20 15.68 -5.09
CA ASN A 62 2.02 16.52 -4.88
C ASN A 62 0.88 15.82 -4.12
N GLY A 63 0.75 14.50 -4.24
CA GLY A 63 -0.41 13.75 -3.74
C GLY A 63 -0.10 12.56 -2.83
N SER A 64 1.19 12.26 -2.60
CA SER A 64 1.68 11.07 -1.89
C SER A 64 1.18 9.73 -2.46
N ARG A 65 0.55 9.74 -3.63
CA ARG A 65 0.03 8.56 -4.32
C ARG A 65 -0.09 8.78 -5.82
N VAL A 66 -0.12 7.68 -6.58
CA VAL A 66 -0.52 7.65 -7.99
C VAL A 66 -1.58 6.58 -8.16
N VAL A 67 -2.70 6.94 -8.78
CA VAL A 67 -3.82 6.01 -9.07
C VAL A 67 -4.02 5.98 -10.56
N ALA A 68 -3.66 4.87 -11.21
CA ALA A 68 -3.70 4.70 -12.64
C ALA A 68 -4.46 3.42 -13.03
N PRO A 69 -5.80 3.50 -13.23
CA PRO A 69 -6.59 2.39 -13.76
C PRO A 69 -6.14 1.95 -15.17
N ASP A 70 -5.61 2.89 -15.96
CA ASP A 70 -4.83 2.60 -17.17
C ASP A 70 -3.40 3.12 -16.99
N ALA A 71 -2.50 2.24 -16.55
CA ALA A 71 -1.12 2.56 -16.26
C ALA A 71 -0.33 3.00 -17.52
N ARG A 72 -0.68 2.45 -18.69
CA ARG A 72 0.08 2.64 -19.93
C ARG A 72 -0.16 4.01 -20.58
N THR A 73 -1.32 4.60 -20.33
CA THR A 73 -1.67 5.93 -20.87
C THR A 73 -1.72 7.02 -19.81
N HIS A 74 -1.79 6.67 -18.52
CA HIS A 74 -1.90 7.65 -17.45
C HIS A 74 -0.70 8.62 -17.43
N PRO A 75 -0.91 9.95 -17.34
CA PRO A 75 0.14 10.95 -17.52
C PRO A 75 1.36 10.77 -16.61
N ALA A 76 1.15 10.31 -15.38
CA ALA A 76 2.24 10.10 -14.42
C ALA A 76 3.04 8.82 -14.68
N THR A 77 2.50 7.84 -15.42
CA THR A 77 3.06 6.48 -15.51
C THR A 77 3.35 6.03 -16.94
N ARG A 78 2.84 6.70 -17.97
CA ARG A 78 3.09 6.35 -19.38
C ARG A 78 4.57 6.26 -19.77
N GLY A 79 5.46 6.90 -19.03
CA GLY A 79 6.92 6.77 -19.21
C GLY A 79 7.46 5.36 -18.96
N PHE A 80 6.70 4.49 -18.28
CA PHE A 80 7.06 3.10 -18.03
C PHE A 80 6.54 2.13 -19.09
N THR A 81 5.69 2.57 -20.02
CA THR A 81 4.88 1.71 -20.88
C THR A 81 5.71 0.71 -21.68
N GLU A 82 6.58 1.20 -22.56
CA GLU A 82 7.38 0.36 -23.44
C GLU A 82 8.44 -0.45 -22.66
N SER A 83 9.05 0.17 -21.63
CA SER A 83 10.18 -0.43 -20.93
C SER A 83 9.80 -1.41 -19.82
N TYR A 84 8.57 -1.32 -19.29
CA TYR A 84 8.16 -2.06 -18.08
C TYR A 84 6.73 -2.58 -18.15
N PHE A 85 5.72 -1.77 -18.49
CA PHE A 85 4.33 -2.24 -18.45
C PHE A 85 3.97 -3.23 -19.54
N GLU A 86 4.39 -3.01 -20.79
CA GLU A 86 4.10 -3.95 -21.89
C GLU A 86 4.84 -5.28 -21.71
N PRO A 87 6.16 -5.32 -21.40
CA PRO A 87 6.87 -6.59 -21.20
C PRO A 87 6.37 -7.40 -20.01
N ASN A 88 5.83 -6.75 -18.97
CA ASN A 88 5.33 -7.41 -17.75
C ASN A 88 3.81 -7.55 -17.71
N ASP A 89 3.13 -7.19 -18.81
CA ASP A 89 1.69 -7.23 -18.95
C ASP A 89 0.92 -6.48 -17.84
N VAL A 90 1.45 -5.36 -17.38
CA VAL A 90 0.82 -4.47 -16.38
C VAL A 90 -0.15 -3.54 -17.10
N HIS A 91 -1.37 -3.42 -16.57
CA HIS A 91 -2.44 -2.58 -17.11
C HIS A 91 -2.91 -1.51 -16.13
N SER A 92 -2.79 -1.75 -14.82
CA SER A 92 -3.19 -0.77 -13.80
C SER A 92 -2.19 -0.72 -12.66
N LEU A 93 -2.04 0.46 -12.05
CA LEU A 93 -1.06 0.72 -11.00
C LEU A 93 -1.68 1.60 -9.91
N LEU A 94 -1.38 1.26 -8.65
CA LEU A 94 -1.69 2.04 -7.46
C LEU A 94 -0.42 2.15 -6.60
N ASP A 95 0.15 3.34 -6.55
CA ASP A 95 1.35 3.63 -5.77
C ASP A 95 1.01 4.51 -4.58
N MET A 96 1.62 4.21 -3.44
CA MET A 96 1.54 5.00 -2.21
C MET A 96 2.93 5.30 -1.67
N ILE A 97 3.19 6.53 -1.25
CA ILE A 97 4.43 6.86 -0.53
C ILE A 97 4.43 6.17 0.83
N VAL A 98 5.52 5.49 1.13
CA VAL A 98 5.85 4.98 2.47
C VAL A 98 6.73 6.02 3.14
N ALA A 99 6.29 6.54 4.29
CA ALA A 99 7.04 7.52 5.07
C ALA A 99 7.40 6.96 6.45
N ALA A 100 8.65 7.14 6.88
CA ALA A 100 9.06 6.92 8.27
C ALA A 100 9.12 8.28 8.97
N GLY A 101 8.21 8.51 9.93
CA GLY A 101 7.93 9.85 10.44
C GLY A 101 7.55 10.81 9.30
N ASN A 102 8.30 11.91 9.15
CA ASN A 102 8.06 12.92 8.12
C ASN A 102 8.90 12.72 6.85
N ALA A 103 9.70 11.64 6.76
CA ALA A 103 10.59 11.41 5.64
C ALA A 103 10.04 10.31 4.72
N PRO A 104 9.85 10.56 3.41
CA PRO A 104 9.55 9.49 2.47
C PRO A 104 10.74 8.53 2.37
N VAL A 105 10.50 7.24 2.63
CA VAL A 105 11.52 6.19 2.65
C VAL A 105 11.33 5.14 1.55
N GLY A 106 10.18 5.15 0.86
CA GLY A 106 9.91 4.23 -0.24
C GLY A 106 8.53 4.42 -0.86
N ILE A 107 8.15 3.49 -1.73
CA ILE A 107 6.86 3.45 -2.43
C ILE A 107 6.30 2.03 -2.28
N LEU A 108 5.05 1.92 -1.83
CA LEU A 108 4.25 0.70 -1.94
C LEU A 108 3.60 0.70 -3.33
N CYS A 109 3.96 -0.26 -4.17
CA CYS A 109 3.41 -0.43 -5.52
C CYS A 109 2.44 -1.60 -5.56
N CYS A 110 1.25 -1.37 -6.11
CA CYS A 110 0.26 -2.40 -6.41
C CYS A 110 -0.05 -2.39 -7.91
N GLU A 111 0.17 -3.53 -8.57
CA GLU A 111 0.02 -3.68 -10.02
C GLU A 111 -1.09 -4.68 -10.34
N GLN A 112 -1.85 -4.42 -11.39
CA GLN A 112 -2.76 -5.38 -12.00
C GLN A 112 -2.20 -5.80 -13.36
N CYS A 113 -2.01 -7.10 -13.53
CA CYS A 113 -1.58 -7.69 -14.80
C CYS A 113 -2.74 -8.39 -15.52
N GLY A 114 -2.58 -8.67 -16.83
CA GLY A 114 -3.55 -9.40 -17.66
C GLY A 114 -4.78 -8.60 -18.09
N ALA A 115 -5.26 -7.68 -17.26
CA ALA A 115 -6.43 -6.84 -17.54
C ALA A 115 -6.37 -5.53 -16.77
N GLY A 116 -7.07 -4.51 -17.24
CA GLY A 116 -7.28 -3.29 -16.49
C GLY A 116 -8.14 -3.51 -15.25
N ARG A 117 -7.92 -2.69 -14.22
CA ARG A 117 -8.64 -2.65 -12.96
C ARG A 117 -8.89 -1.21 -12.54
N GLU A 118 -10.14 -0.94 -12.17
CA GLU A 118 -10.51 0.26 -11.43
C GLU A 118 -10.13 0.10 -9.94
N TRP A 119 -9.49 1.12 -9.37
CA TRP A 119 -9.13 1.15 -7.95
C TRP A 119 -10.22 1.82 -7.14
N THR A 120 -10.82 1.07 -6.22
CA THR A 120 -11.92 1.57 -5.39
C THR A 120 -11.41 2.41 -4.20
N ALA A 121 -12.30 3.18 -3.57
CA ALA A 121 -11.96 3.89 -2.34
C ALA A 121 -11.49 2.95 -1.21
N ALA A 122 -11.99 1.71 -1.18
CA ALA A 122 -11.54 0.69 -0.24
C ALA A 122 -10.10 0.23 -0.53
N ASP A 123 -9.75 0.04 -1.81
CA ASP A 123 -8.39 -0.29 -2.23
C ASP A 123 -7.38 0.79 -1.82
N LEU A 124 -7.73 2.06 -2.07
CA LEU A 124 -6.91 3.20 -1.68
C LEU A 124 -6.72 3.24 -0.16
N SER A 125 -7.79 3.05 0.61
CA SER A 125 -7.73 3.07 2.07
C SER A 125 -6.86 1.93 2.62
N TYR A 126 -6.97 0.74 2.02
CA TYR A 126 -6.19 -0.43 2.41
C TYR A 126 -4.70 -0.26 2.09
N ALA A 127 -4.37 0.16 0.88
CA ALA A 127 -2.99 0.44 0.47
C ALA A 127 -2.36 1.54 1.33
N GLN A 128 -3.11 2.61 1.64
CA GLN A 128 -2.65 3.67 2.53
C GLN A 128 -2.37 3.16 3.95
N ALA A 129 -3.24 2.33 4.52
CA ALA A 129 -3.04 1.74 5.84
C ALA A 129 -1.79 0.86 5.86
N ILE A 130 -1.56 0.05 4.82
CA ILE A 130 -0.33 -0.76 4.70
C ILE A 130 0.90 0.13 4.60
N ALA A 131 0.88 1.17 3.77
CA ALA A 131 2.02 2.09 3.62
C ALA A 131 2.40 2.75 4.94
N VAL A 132 1.41 3.16 5.75
CA VAL A 132 1.63 3.70 7.10
C VAL A 132 2.23 2.64 8.02
N LEU A 133 1.67 1.42 8.06
CA LEU A 133 2.19 0.34 8.91
C LEU A 133 3.64 -0.02 8.58
N ILE A 134 3.99 -0.06 7.28
CA ILE A 134 5.38 -0.27 6.85
C ILE A 134 6.25 0.89 7.36
N GLY A 135 5.80 2.13 7.18
CA GLY A 135 6.48 3.34 7.65
C GLY A 135 6.75 3.35 9.15
N ASP A 136 5.77 2.98 9.96
CA ASP A 136 5.87 2.91 11.42
C ASP A 136 6.91 1.87 11.86
N VAL A 137 6.90 0.68 11.22
CA VAL A 137 7.90 -0.37 11.50
C VAL A 137 9.31 0.07 11.12
N LEU A 138 9.46 0.86 10.06
CA LEU A 138 10.75 1.41 9.64
C LEU A 138 11.23 2.56 10.55
N THR A 139 10.31 3.33 11.11
CA THR A 139 10.61 4.43 12.05
C THR A 139 11.30 3.89 13.31
N GLY A 140 10.94 2.69 13.78
CA GLY A 140 11.60 2.03 14.91
C GLY A 140 13.05 1.57 14.67
N ARG A 141 13.60 1.78 13.46
CA ARG A 141 14.99 1.43 13.09
C ARG A 141 15.86 2.63 12.72
N THR A 142 15.27 3.81 12.58
CA THR A 142 16.03 5.06 12.40
C THR A 142 16.39 5.59 13.78
N ASP A 143 17.55 5.18 14.29
CA ASP A 143 18.16 5.83 15.45
C ASP A 143 18.54 7.26 15.03
N PRO A 144 18.01 8.32 15.67
CA PRO A 144 18.35 9.69 15.32
C PRO A 144 19.75 10.13 15.79
N GLY A 145 20.58 9.23 16.35
CA GLY A 145 21.88 9.62 16.90
C GLY A 145 22.95 8.54 16.93
N ILE A 146 23.74 8.45 15.85
CA ILE A 146 25.20 8.25 15.87
C ILE A 146 25.82 9.21 14.85
#